data_AF-A0A8T5LI60-F1
#
_entry.id   AF-A0A8T5LI60-F1
#
_cell.length_a   1.000
_cell.length_b   1.000
_cell.length_c   1.000
_cell.angle_alpha   90.00
_cell.angle_beta   90.00
_cell.angle_gamma   90.00
#
_symmetry.space_group_name_H-M   'P 1'
#
loop_
_entity.id
_entity.type
_entity.pdbx_description
1 polymer ?
#
loop_
_entity_poly.entity_id
_entity_poly.type
_entity_poly.pdbx_seq_one_letter_code
_entity_poly.pdbx_strand_id
1 'polypeptide(L)'
;MEDFDKLREKAILLAKKNIRESICEDEFIIHAINNIDELAKITNVLTKRLIDWYALYLPEISKKISDHETFVKVILTKKRNELIEEYQLKESMGTELSDKDYEPINNLALKISTLYELRDELKNYLEKVTSSYCKNCYTLAGSLLSAKLIRAGGSLKKLAMMHSSKIQLLGAETALFRHLKTGARPPKHGIILQHTLVGSAKKSERGKRARVFADKIAIAIKTDYFKGEFIGDKLKKDLEEKFK
;
A
#
# COMPACT_ATOMS: atom_id res chain seq x y z
N MET A 1 32.74 5.41 43.85
CA MET A 1 32.48 4.49 42.72
C MET A 1 31.03 3.99 42.74
N GLU A 2 30.52 3.51 43.88
CA GLU A 2 29.13 3.00 44.00
C GLU A 2 28.01 3.97 43.55
N ASP A 3 28.17 5.28 43.74
CA ASP A 3 27.15 6.26 43.32
C ASP A 3 27.04 6.42 41.79
N PHE A 4 28.14 6.24 41.06
CA PHE A 4 28.13 6.31 39.59
C PHE A 4 27.47 5.07 38.98
N ASP A 5 27.67 3.90 39.58
CA ASP A 5 27.01 2.67 39.14
C ASP A 5 25.49 2.74 39.39
N LYS A 6 25.06 3.24 40.55
CA LYS A 6 23.63 3.50 40.84
C LYS A 6 23.01 4.53 39.89
N LEU A 7 23.75 5.58 39.53
CA LEU A 7 23.28 6.60 38.59
C LEU A 7 23.16 6.03 37.17
N ARG A 8 24.13 5.21 36.76
CA ARG A 8 24.10 4.48 35.48
C ARG A 8 22.90 3.53 35.40
N GLU A 9 22.63 2.76 36.45
CA GLU A 9 21.46 1.87 36.49
C GLU A 9 20.15 2.64 36.38
N LYS A 10 20.01 3.75 37.12
CA LYS A 10 18.83 4.62 37.01
C LYS A 10 18.69 5.24 35.62
N ALA A 11 19.79 5.67 35.01
CA ALA A 11 19.78 6.22 33.65
C ALA A 11 19.36 5.17 32.61
N ILE A 12 19.87 3.93 32.73
CA ILE A 12 19.47 2.82 31.86
C ILE A 12 17.99 2.48 32.07
N LEU A 13 17.50 2.48 33.31
CA LEU A 13 16.09 2.23 33.61
C LEU A 13 15.18 3.31 33.00
N LEU A 14 15.56 4.58 33.14
CA LEU A 14 14.85 5.71 32.54
C LEU A 14 14.86 5.61 31.02
N ALA A 15 16.00 5.30 30.41
CA ALA A 15 16.11 5.11 28.96
C ALA A 15 15.22 3.95 28.48
N LYS A 16 15.23 2.81 29.18
CA LYS A 16 14.34 1.67 28.88
C LYS A 16 12.86 2.07 28.95
N LYS A 17 12.49 2.88 29.95
CA LYS A 17 11.12 3.40 30.10
C LYS A 17 10.75 4.32 28.93
N ASN A 18 11.60 5.28 28.59
CA ASN A 18 11.38 6.20 27.47
C ASN A 18 11.26 5.46 26.12
N ILE A 19 12.07 4.41 25.91
CA ILE A 19 11.98 3.58 24.70
C ILE A 19 10.64 2.84 24.64
N ARG A 20 10.19 2.27 25.76
CA ARG A 20 8.86 1.61 25.80
C ARG A 20 7.72 2.58 25.53
N GLU A 21 7.79 3.78 26.08
CA GLU A 21 6.78 4.83 25.89
C GLU A 21 6.84 5.47 24.49
N SER A 22 7.96 5.33 23.77
CA SER A 22 8.11 5.87 22.42
C SER A 22 7.35 5.09 21.34
N ILE A 23 6.99 3.83 21.61
CA ILE A 23 6.23 3.01 20.66
C ILE A 23 4.83 3.61 20.55
N CYS A 24 4.58 4.24 19.40
CA CYS A 24 3.29 4.85 19.09
C CYS A 24 2.49 3.94 18.16
N GLU A 25 1.17 4.00 18.26
CA GLU A 25 0.28 3.12 17.51
C GLU A 25 0.34 3.35 15.98
N ASP A 26 0.84 4.51 15.55
CA ASP A 26 1.12 4.83 14.15
C ASP A 26 2.28 4.02 13.55
N GLU A 27 3.21 3.52 14.38
CA GLU A 27 4.28 2.62 13.91
C GLU A 27 3.69 1.31 13.36
N PHE A 28 2.65 0.76 14.00
CA PHE A 28 1.97 -0.44 13.50
C PHE A 28 1.31 -0.20 12.13
N ILE A 29 0.74 0.99 11.92
CA ILE A 29 0.17 1.38 10.61
C ILE A 29 1.27 1.41 9.54
N ILE A 30 2.43 2.00 9.86
CA ILE A 30 3.57 2.12 8.94
C ILE A 30 4.14 0.73 8.60
N HIS A 31 4.30 -0.14 9.59
CA HIS A 31 4.77 -1.51 9.36
C HIS A 31 3.77 -2.32 8.53
N ALA A 32 2.47 -2.22 8.83
CA ALA A 32 1.43 -2.92 8.07
C ALA A 32 1.41 -2.50 6.60
N ILE A 33 1.44 -1.20 6.29
CA ILE A 33 1.44 -0.75 4.88
C ILE A 33 2.73 -1.12 4.13
N ASN A 34 3.88 -1.11 4.81
CA ASN A 34 5.14 -1.58 4.23
C ASN A 34 5.08 -3.07 3.88
N ASN A 35 4.55 -3.89 4.78
CA ASN A 35 4.37 -5.31 4.55
C ASN A 35 3.38 -5.57 3.40
N ILE A 36 2.26 -4.85 3.33
CA ILE A 36 1.30 -4.98 2.21
C ILE A 36 1.97 -4.62 0.87
N ASP A 37 2.69 -3.51 0.81
CA ASP A 37 3.38 -3.08 -0.42
C ASP A 37 4.49 -4.09 -0.81
N GLU A 38 5.20 -4.66 0.16
CA GLU A 38 6.27 -5.64 -0.11
C GLU A 38 5.71 -7.00 -0.53
N LEU A 39 4.67 -7.50 0.14
CA LEU A 39 3.95 -8.70 -0.28
C LEU A 39 3.42 -8.55 -1.70
N ALA A 40 2.87 -7.38 -2.06
CA ALA A 40 2.38 -7.13 -3.41
C ALA A 40 3.49 -7.16 -4.48
N LYS A 41 4.73 -6.77 -4.15
CA LYS A 41 5.88 -6.92 -5.06
C LYS A 41 6.31 -8.37 -5.16
N ILE A 42 6.45 -9.04 -4.02
CA ILE A 42 6.90 -10.44 -3.95
C ILE A 42 5.91 -11.35 -4.70
N THR A 43 4.61 -11.23 -4.43
CA THR A 43 3.58 -12.02 -5.13
C THR A 43 3.64 -11.76 -6.63
N ASN A 44 3.77 -10.52 -7.07
CA ASN A 44 3.91 -10.22 -8.50
C ASN A 44 5.14 -10.86 -9.15
N VAL A 45 6.29 -10.84 -8.47
CA VAL A 45 7.51 -11.49 -9.00
C VAL A 45 7.32 -13.00 -9.03
N LEU A 46 6.80 -13.60 -7.97
CA LEU A 46 6.57 -15.05 -7.88
C LEU A 46 5.52 -15.52 -8.89
N THR A 47 4.43 -14.78 -9.08
CA THR A 47 3.41 -15.12 -10.09
C THR A 47 3.97 -15.07 -11.50
N LYS A 48 4.82 -14.09 -11.83
CA LYS A 48 5.50 -14.06 -13.15
C LYS A 48 6.38 -15.29 -13.34
N ARG A 49 7.15 -15.69 -12.32
CA ARG A 49 7.97 -16.92 -12.37
C ARG A 49 7.11 -18.17 -12.50
N LEU A 50 5.97 -18.24 -11.80
CA LEU A 50 5.01 -19.32 -11.94
C LEU A 50 4.44 -19.39 -13.36
N ILE A 51 4.07 -18.24 -13.95
CA ILE A 51 3.57 -18.16 -15.32
C ILE A 51 4.62 -18.71 -16.30
N ASP A 52 5.87 -18.24 -16.20
CA ASP A 52 6.96 -18.71 -17.06
C ASP A 52 7.21 -20.21 -16.92
N TRP A 53 7.15 -20.73 -15.69
CA TRP A 53 7.37 -22.16 -15.42
C TRP A 53 6.20 -23.01 -15.91
N TYR A 54 4.96 -22.59 -15.66
CA TYR A 54 3.76 -23.27 -16.13
C TYR A 54 3.60 -23.19 -17.65
N ALA A 55 4.16 -22.17 -18.31
CA ALA A 55 4.14 -22.05 -19.76
C ALA A 55 4.89 -23.19 -20.47
N LEU A 56 5.80 -23.90 -19.80
CA LEU A 56 6.41 -25.13 -20.34
C LEU A 56 5.36 -26.24 -20.51
N TYR A 57 4.39 -26.29 -19.59
CA TYR A 57 3.29 -27.26 -19.60
C TYR A 57 2.14 -26.83 -20.50
N LEU A 58 1.71 -25.57 -20.41
CA LEU A 58 0.58 -25.04 -21.16
C LEU A 58 0.75 -23.54 -21.46
N PRO A 59 1.46 -23.17 -22.54
CA PRO A 59 1.79 -21.78 -22.84
C PRO A 59 0.57 -20.93 -23.18
N GLU A 60 -0.52 -21.51 -23.67
CA GLU A 60 -1.69 -20.78 -24.15
C GLU A 60 -2.49 -20.09 -23.04
N ILE A 61 -2.51 -20.67 -21.84
CA ILE A 61 -3.22 -20.07 -20.69
C ILE A 61 -2.56 -18.76 -20.28
N SER A 62 -1.22 -18.71 -20.29
CA SER A 62 -0.46 -17.50 -19.93
C SER A 62 -0.83 -16.28 -20.77
N LYS A 63 -1.24 -16.49 -22.03
CA LYS A 63 -1.65 -15.42 -22.95
C LYS A 63 -3.10 -14.99 -22.77
N LYS A 64 -3.97 -15.89 -22.30
CA LYS A 64 -5.40 -15.61 -22.14
C LYS A 64 -5.73 -14.94 -20.82
N ILE A 65 -5.08 -15.33 -19.74
CA ILE A 65 -5.34 -14.78 -18.41
C ILE A 65 -4.39 -13.60 -18.15
N SER A 66 -4.95 -12.39 -18.11
CA SER A 66 -4.18 -11.18 -17.80
C SER A 66 -4.02 -10.93 -16.29
N ASP A 67 -4.98 -11.38 -15.49
CA ASP A 67 -4.94 -11.20 -14.04
C ASP A 67 -4.15 -12.30 -13.33
N HIS A 68 -3.12 -11.88 -12.60
CA HIS A 68 -2.20 -12.76 -11.89
C HIS A 68 -2.88 -13.57 -10.78
N GLU A 69 -3.83 -12.98 -10.06
CA GLU A 69 -4.49 -13.65 -8.95
C GLU A 69 -5.45 -14.73 -9.46
N THR A 70 -6.21 -14.41 -10.51
CA THR A 70 -7.09 -15.36 -11.20
C THR A 70 -6.28 -16.52 -11.80
N PHE A 71 -5.12 -16.25 -12.40
CA PHE A 71 -4.24 -17.29 -12.96
C PHE A 71 -3.84 -18.34 -11.91
N VAL A 72 -3.42 -17.89 -10.72
CA VAL A 72 -3.03 -18.79 -9.62
C VAL A 72 -4.22 -19.63 -9.16
N LYS A 73 -5.41 -19.03 -9.00
CA LYS A 73 -6.63 -19.74 -8.62
C LYS A 73 -7.02 -20.82 -9.63
N VAL A 74 -6.92 -20.50 -10.92
CA VAL A 74 -7.26 -21.40 -12.03
C VAL A 74 -6.34 -22.61 -12.06
N ILE A 75 -5.02 -22.41 -11.90
CA ILE A 75 -4.04 -23.51 -11.85
C ILE A 75 -4.28 -24.46 -10.68
N LEU A 76 -4.66 -23.91 -9.53
CA LEU A 76 -4.91 -24.71 -8.33
C LEU A 76 -6.21 -25.52 -8.40
N THR A 77 -7.20 -25.04 -9.16
CA THR A 77 -8.54 -25.63 -9.19
C THR A 77 -8.70 -26.68 -10.29
N LYS A 78 -8.06 -26.47 -11.45
CA LYS A 78 -8.38 -27.22 -12.67
C LYS A 78 -7.19 -27.98 -13.23
N LYS A 79 -7.49 -29.15 -13.82
CA LYS A 79 -6.49 -29.95 -14.55
C LYS A 79 -6.35 -29.47 -16.00
N ARG A 80 -5.25 -29.87 -16.66
CA ARG A 80 -4.94 -29.52 -18.06
C ARG A 80 -6.13 -29.68 -19.01
N ASN A 81 -6.81 -30.82 -18.94
CA ASN A 81 -7.90 -31.16 -19.88
C ASN A 81 -9.10 -30.22 -19.72
N GLU A 82 -9.48 -29.91 -18.49
CA GLU A 82 -10.57 -28.97 -18.18
C GLU A 82 -10.24 -27.54 -18.63
N LEU A 83 -8.96 -27.15 -18.53
CA LEU A 83 -8.50 -25.84 -18.97
C LEU A 83 -8.51 -25.72 -20.50
N ILE A 84 -8.18 -26.80 -21.21
CA ILE A 84 -8.21 -26.86 -22.67
C ILE A 84 -9.66 -26.69 -23.18
N GLU A 85 -10.61 -27.36 -22.54
CA GLU A 85 -12.03 -27.26 -22.91
C GLU A 85 -12.63 -25.89 -22.58
N GLU A 86 -12.45 -25.40 -21.36
CA GLU A 86 -13.03 -24.14 -20.90
C GLU A 86 -12.51 -22.95 -21.70
N TYR A 87 -11.20 -22.94 -21.98
CA TYR A 87 -10.58 -21.88 -22.76
C TYR A 87 -10.56 -22.21 -24.26
N GLN A 88 -11.22 -23.26 -24.74
CA GLN A 88 -11.28 -23.63 -26.16
C GLN A 88 -9.89 -23.60 -26.84
N LEU A 89 -8.90 -24.23 -26.21
CA LEU A 89 -7.55 -24.33 -26.75
C LEU A 89 -7.53 -25.47 -27.77
N LYS A 90 -7.35 -25.15 -29.05
CA LYS A 90 -7.53 -26.11 -30.14
C LYS A 90 -6.49 -27.23 -30.13
N GLU A 91 -5.24 -26.92 -29.79
CA GLU A 91 -4.16 -27.87 -29.53
C GLU A 91 -3.18 -27.19 -28.55
N SER A 92 -2.65 -27.95 -27.58
CA SER A 92 -1.63 -27.45 -26.67
C SER A 92 -0.24 -27.73 -27.24
N MET A 93 0.57 -26.69 -27.38
CA MET A 93 1.98 -26.79 -27.80
C MET A 93 2.92 -27.15 -26.64
N GLY A 94 2.40 -27.26 -25.41
CA GLY A 94 3.19 -27.52 -24.21
C GLY A 94 3.44 -29.01 -23.98
N THR A 95 4.53 -29.32 -23.28
CA THR A 95 4.91 -30.71 -23.02
C THR A 95 4.05 -31.32 -21.92
N GLU A 96 3.86 -32.64 -21.93
CA GLU A 96 3.36 -33.34 -20.76
C GLU A 96 4.48 -33.39 -19.70
N LEU A 97 4.19 -32.90 -18.50
CA LEU A 97 5.10 -32.97 -17.36
C LEU A 97 4.84 -34.24 -16.57
N SER A 98 5.90 -34.82 -16.02
CA SER A 98 5.76 -35.90 -15.04
C SER A 98 5.17 -35.36 -13.73
N ASP A 99 4.50 -36.20 -12.94
CA ASP A 99 3.95 -35.78 -11.64
C ASP A 99 5.06 -35.22 -10.71
N LYS A 100 6.29 -35.72 -10.83
CA LYS A 100 7.46 -35.25 -10.07
C LYS A 100 7.85 -33.82 -10.42
N ASP A 101 7.68 -33.42 -11.68
CA ASP A 101 7.99 -32.06 -12.15
C ASP A 101 6.81 -31.10 -11.93
N TYR A 102 5.58 -31.63 -11.95
CA TYR A 102 4.36 -30.86 -11.73
C TYR A 102 4.15 -30.49 -10.25
N GLU A 103 4.47 -31.40 -9.32
CA GLU A 103 4.26 -31.19 -7.88
C GLU A 103 4.95 -29.91 -7.35
N PRO A 104 6.23 -29.60 -7.67
CA PRO A 104 6.87 -28.34 -7.30
C PRO A 104 6.16 -27.09 -7.84
N ILE A 105 5.63 -27.14 -9.06
CA ILE A 105 4.90 -26.02 -9.69
C ILE A 105 3.60 -25.77 -8.93
N ASN A 106 2.87 -26.84 -8.61
CA ASN A 106 1.63 -26.77 -7.85
C ASN A 106 1.88 -26.26 -6.41
N ASN A 107 2.96 -26.72 -5.77
CA ASN A 107 3.38 -26.24 -4.46
C ASN A 107 3.70 -24.74 -4.47
N LEU A 108 4.39 -24.25 -5.50
CA LEU A 108 4.64 -22.82 -5.67
C LEU A 108 3.32 -22.04 -5.82
N ALA A 109 2.39 -22.52 -6.64
CA ALA A 109 1.07 -21.90 -6.80
C ALA A 109 0.31 -21.82 -5.47
N LEU A 110 0.33 -22.89 -4.66
CA LEU A 110 -0.31 -22.93 -3.34
C LEU A 110 0.28 -21.86 -2.41
N LYS A 111 1.61 -21.77 -2.33
CA LYS A 111 2.28 -20.76 -1.50
C LYS A 111 1.96 -19.33 -1.95
N ILE A 112 1.88 -19.10 -3.26
CA ILE A 112 1.48 -17.78 -3.80
C ILE A 112 0.04 -17.45 -3.41
N SER A 113 -0.88 -18.41 -3.45
CA SER A 113 -2.27 -18.21 -2.99
C SER A 113 -2.31 -17.82 -1.52
N THR A 114 -1.57 -18.51 -0.65
CA THR A 114 -1.48 -18.17 0.78
C THR A 114 -0.91 -16.75 0.99
N LEU A 115 0.05 -16.32 0.17
CA LEU A 115 0.58 -14.95 0.25
C LEU A 115 -0.47 -13.89 -0.15
N TYR A 116 -1.36 -14.20 -1.11
CA TYR A 116 -2.48 -13.33 -1.45
C TYR A 116 -3.48 -13.22 -0.29
N GLU A 117 -3.82 -14.34 0.35
CA GLU A 117 -4.69 -14.38 1.54
C GLU A 117 -4.09 -13.54 2.68
N LEU A 118 -2.80 -13.75 3.01
CA LEU A 118 -2.10 -12.97 4.04
C LEU A 118 -2.10 -11.47 3.74
N ARG A 119 -1.90 -11.09 2.47
CA ARG A 119 -1.98 -9.68 2.05
C ARG A 119 -3.36 -9.09 2.35
N ASP A 120 -4.42 -9.84 2.10
CA ASP A 120 -5.79 -9.36 2.29
C ASP A 120 -6.20 -9.34 3.78
N GLU A 121 -5.70 -10.29 4.59
CA GLU A 121 -5.77 -10.21 6.05
C GLU A 121 -5.11 -8.94 6.60
N LEU A 122 -3.91 -8.60 6.11
CA LEU A 122 -3.21 -7.38 6.52
C LEU A 122 -3.95 -6.11 6.08
N LYS A 123 -4.60 -6.11 4.91
CA LYS A 123 -5.47 -4.99 4.50
C LYS A 123 -6.65 -4.82 5.45
N ASN A 124 -7.31 -5.91 5.84
CA ASN A 124 -8.43 -5.87 6.79
C ASN A 124 -7.97 -5.38 8.18
N TYR A 125 -6.79 -5.82 8.63
CA TYR A 125 -6.17 -5.29 9.83
C TYR A 125 -5.91 -3.78 9.72
N LEU A 126 -5.30 -3.34 8.61
CA LEU A 126 -5.02 -1.92 8.38
C LEU A 126 -6.29 -1.06 8.40
N GLU A 127 -7.40 -1.56 7.85
CA GLU A 127 -8.68 -0.86 7.85
C GLU A 127 -9.24 -0.67 9.27
N LYS A 128 -9.19 -1.72 10.10
CA LYS A 128 -9.60 -1.64 11.51
C LYS A 128 -8.74 -0.66 12.32
N VAL A 129 -7.43 -0.71 12.12
CA VAL A 129 -6.47 0.16 12.83
C VAL A 129 -6.66 1.61 12.39
N THR A 130 -6.72 1.87 11.09
CA THR A 130 -6.81 3.24 10.56
C THR A 130 -8.15 3.90 10.92
N SER A 131 -9.25 3.15 10.89
CA SER A 131 -10.56 3.66 11.30
C SER A 131 -10.67 3.96 12.81
N SER A 132 -9.86 3.30 13.65
CA SER A 132 -9.79 3.63 15.08
C SER A 132 -8.99 4.91 15.33
N TYR A 133 -7.78 5.00 14.75
CA TYR A 133 -6.82 6.06 15.07
C TYR A 133 -6.97 7.35 14.26
N CYS A 134 -7.41 7.26 13.00
CA CYS A 134 -7.41 8.38 12.07
C CYS A 134 -8.75 8.45 11.33
N LYS A 135 -9.84 8.66 12.08
CA LYS A 135 -11.21 8.67 11.55
C LYS A 135 -11.41 9.71 10.45
N ASN A 136 -10.93 10.93 10.67
CA ASN A 136 -11.14 12.02 9.70
C ASN A 136 -10.34 11.78 8.41
N CYS A 137 -9.08 11.38 8.54
CA CYS A 137 -8.22 11.06 7.40
C CYS A 137 -8.77 9.84 6.62
N TYR A 138 -9.20 8.80 7.34
CA TYR A 138 -9.83 7.61 6.78
C TYR A 138 -11.06 7.94 5.92
N THR A 139 -11.98 8.79 6.42
CA THR A 139 -13.18 9.18 5.67
C THR A 139 -12.87 9.92 4.37
N LEU A 140 -11.75 10.67 4.33
CA LEU A 140 -11.35 11.45 3.16
C LEU A 140 -10.52 10.66 2.14
N ALA A 141 -9.57 9.85 2.60
CA ALA A 141 -8.55 9.24 1.76
C ALA A 141 -8.66 7.69 1.68
N GLY A 142 -9.41 7.08 2.59
CA GLY A 142 -9.46 5.62 2.78
C GLY A 142 -8.24 5.08 3.55
N SER A 143 -8.28 3.79 3.91
CA SER A 143 -7.25 3.13 4.72
C SER A 143 -5.85 3.17 4.07
N LEU A 144 -5.75 2.68 2.83
CA LEU A 144 -4.48 2.54 2.11
C LEU A 144 -3.77 3.88 1.91
N LEU A 145 -4.48 4.91 1.45
CA LEU A 145 -3.87 6.21 1.18
C LEU A 145 -3.48 6.91 2.48
N SER A 146 -4.33 6.84 3.52
CA SER A 146 -4.02 7.39 4.84
C SER A 146 -2.75 6.78 5.41
N ALA A 147 -2.63 5.45 5.37
CA ALA A 147 -1.44 4.75 5.84
C ALA A 147 -0.18 5.13 5.03
N LYS A 148 -0.30 5.26 3.70
CA LYS A 148 0.82 5.71 2.85
C LYS A 148 1.25 7.15 3.15
N LEU A 149 0.32 8.04 3.51
CA LEU A 149 0.63 9.41 3.92
C LEU A 149 1.34 9.43 5.26
N ILE A 150 0.88 8.64 6.25
CA ILE A 150 1.53 8.49 7.56
C ILE A 150 2.96 7.96 7.37
N ARG A 151 3.14 6.93 6.55
CA ARG A 151 4.46 6.41 6.17
C ARG A 151 5.36 7.49 5.57
N ALA A 152 4.86 8.24 4.57
CA ALA A 152 5.65 9.27 3.90
C ALA A 152 5.98 10.44 4.84
N GLY A 153 5.11 10.74 5.81
CA GLY A 153 5.37 11.71 6.87
C GLY A 153 6.32 11.21 7.96
N GLY A 154 6.50 9.89 8.07
CA GLY A 154 7.34 9.19 9.05
C GLY A 154 6.65 8.93 10.39
N SER A 155 5.72 9.80 10.80
CA SER A 155 4.82 9.58 11.94
C SER A 155 3.58 10.47 11.80
N LEU A 156 2.50 10.13 12.51
CA LEU A 156 1.29 10.93 12.53
C LEU A 156 1.56 12.33 13.09
N LYS A 157 2.40 12.43 14.13
CA LYS A 157 2.85 13.70 14.71
C LYS A 157 3.58 14.56 13.67
N LYS A 158 4.57 14.00 12.97
CA LYS A 158 5.33 14.74 11.96
C LYS A 158 4.43 15.20 10.83
N LEU A 159 3.50 14.35 10.41
CA LEU A 159 2.54 14.65 9.36
C LEU A 159 1.57 15.77 9.75
N ALA A 160 1.05 15.76 10.98
CA ALA A 160 0.19 16.82 11.51
C ALA A 160 0.88 18.19 11.57
N MET A 161 2.20 18.22 11.77
CA MET A 161 2.99 19.44 11.76
C MET A 161 3.32 19.95 10.34
N MET A 162 3.05 19.18 9.28
CA MET A 162 3.31 19.62 7.92
C MET A 162 2.27 20.63 7.42
N HIS A 163 2.69 21.51 6.52
CA HIS A 163 1.79 22.37 5.76
C HIS A 163 1.18 21.62 4.57
N SER A 164 0.02 22.06 4.09
CA SER A 164 -0.69 21.46 2.96
C SER A 164 0.20 21.30 1.72
N SER A 165 0.99 22.31 1.36
CA SER A 165 1.87 22.25 0.18
C SER A 165 2.93 21.15 0.28
N LYS A 166 3.36 20.75 1.48
CA LYS A 166 4.28 19.62 1.68
C LYS A 166 3.52 18.31 1.56
N ILE A 167 2.35 18.20 2.19
CA ILE A 167 1.46 17.03 2.09
C ILE A 167 1.10 16.74 0.62
N GLN A 168 0.85 17.79 -0.17
CA GLN A 168 0.58 17.69 -1.61
C GLN A 168 1.68 16.95 -2.38
N LEU A 169 2.94 17.10 -1.96
CA LEU A 169 4.13 16.63 -2.69
C LEU A 169 4.78 15.38 -2.05
N LEU A 170 4.24 14.85 -0.96
CA LEU A 170 4.77 13.64 -0.31
C LEU A 170 4.83 12.46 -1.29
N GLY A 171 6.00 11.82 -1.39
CA GLY A 171 6.30 10.74 -2.33
C GLY A 171 6.69 11.20 -3.75
N ALA A 172 6.81 12.50 -4.00
CA ALA A 172 7.37 13.06 -5.23
C ALA A 172 8.74 13.75 -4.99
N GLU A 173 9.47 13.33 -3.97
CA GLU A 173 10.73 13.94 -3.54
C GLU A 173 11.77 13.92 -4.66
N THR A 174 11.87 12.82 -5.41
CA THR A 174 12.81 12.70 -6.53
C THR A 174 12.57 13.77 -7.61
N ALA A 175 11.30 14.00 -7.96
CA ALA A 175 10.91 15.03 -8.92
C ALA A 175 11.08 16.44 -8.35
N LEU A 176 10.80 16.63 -7.06
CA LEU A 176 10.99 17.90 -6.36
C LEU A 176 12.48 18.28 -6.27
N PHE A 177 13.33 17.35 -5.87
CA PHE A 177 14.78 17.57 -5.80
C PHE A 177 15.38 17.82 -7.18
N ARG A 178 14.88 17.15 -8.22
CA ARG A 178 15.26 17.47 -9.60
C ARG A 178 14.89 18.91 -9.97
N HIS A 179 13.69 19.39 -9.61
CA HIS A 179 13.31 20.79 -9.81
C HIS A 179 14.26 21.75 -9.08
N LEU A 180 14.56 21.48 -7.81
CA LEU A 180 15.46 22.32 -7.01
C LEU A 180 16.90 22.36 -7.56
N LYS A 181 17.39 21.24 -8.11
CA LYS A 181 18.76 21.13 -8.64
C LYS A 181 18.93 21.66 -10.06
N THR A 182 17.93 21.46 -10.92
CA THR A 182 18.05 21.70 -12.37
C THR A 182 17.08 22.75 -12.91
N GLY A 183 16.17 23.27 -12.09
CA GLY A 183 15.10 24.18 -12.54
C GLY A 183 13.99 23.50 -13.35
N ALA A 184 14.03 22.18 -13.55
CA ALA A 184 12.97 21.43 -14.25
C ALA A 184 11.59 21.66 -13.63
N ARG A 185 10.48 21.56 -14.37
CA ARG A 185 9.14 21.88 -13.85
C ARG A 185 8.80 21.12 -12.54
N PRO A 186 8.22 21.79 -11.52
CA PRO A 186 7.94 21.18 -10.23
C PRO A 186 6.84 20.11 -10.33
N PRO A 187 6.87 19.08 -9.46
CA PRO A 187 5.80 18.10 -9.36
C PRO A 187 4.50 18.77 -8.89
N LYS A 188 3.36 18.32 -9.44
CA LYS A 188 2.03 18.86 -9.08
C LYS A 188 1.36 18.11 -7.92
N HIS A 189 1.77 16.88 -7.67
CA HIS A 189 1.18 15.97 -6.70
C HIS A 189 2.15 14.82 -6.43
N GLY A 190 2.10 14.26 -5.23
CA GLY A 190 2.79 13.03 -4.85
C GLY A 190 1.83 11.84 -4.75
N ILE A 191 1.86 11.14 -3.61
CA ILE A 191 1.09 9.92 -3.34
C ILE A 191 -0.42 10.16 -3.42
N ILE A 192 -0.88 11.38 -3.15
CA ILE A 192 -2.28 11.80 -3.27
C ILE A 192 -2.88 11.62 -4.68
N LEU A 193 -2.04 11.42 -5.71
CA LEU A 193 -2.51 11.06 -7.06
C LEU A 193 -3.30 9.75 -7.09
N GLN A 194 -3.05 8.84 -6.13
CA GLN A 194 -3.76 7.57 -6.02
C GLN A 194 -5.24 7.73 -5.65
N HIS A 195 -5.62 8.88 -5.08
CA HIS A 195 -7.01 9.15 -4.75
C HIS A 195 -7.84 9.36 -6.02
N THR A 196 -9.06 8.82 -6.05
CA THR A 196 -9.97 8.89 -7.21
C THR A 196 -10.22 10.35 -7.64
N LEU A 197 -10.44 11.27 -6.70
CA LEU A 197 -10.65 12.70 -6.97
C LEU A 197 -9.53 13.34 -7.82
N VAL A 198 -8.28 12.92 -7.64
CA VAL A 198 -7.11 13.49 -8.30
C VAL A 198 -6.70 12.66 -9.52
N GLY A 199 -6.69 11.33 -9.39
CA GLY A 199 -6.28 10.40 -10.44
C GLY A 199 -7.20 10.42 -11.67
N SER A 200 -8.52 10.47 -11.45
CA SER A 200 -9.52 10.45 -12.53
C SER A 200 -9.62 11.78 -13.29
N ALA A 201 -9.10 12.88 -12.71
CA ALA A 201 -9.20 14.20 -13.30
C ALA A 201 -8.26 14.41 -14.51
N LYS A 202 -8.66 15.35 -15.38
CA LYS A 202 -7.86 15.79 -16.53
C LYS A 202 -6.49 16.33 -16.07
N LYS A 203 -5.43 16.09 -16.86
CA LYS A 203 -4.03 16.48 -16.53
C LYS A 203 -3.86 17.96 -16.17
N SER A 204 -4.68 18.85 -16.73
CA SER A 204 -4.70 20.28 -16.42
C SER A 204 -5.25 20.58 -15.02
N GLU A 205 -6.24 19.82 -14.57
CA GLU A 205 -6.95 20.02 -13.30
C GLU A 205 -6.33 19.28 -12.11
N ARG A 206 -5.53 18.24 -12.36
CA ARG A 206 -4.91 17.44 -11.29
C ARG A 206 -4.18 18.28 -10.25
N GLY A 207 -3.48 19.33 -10.64
CA GLY A 207 -2.79 20.22 -9.70
C GLY A 207 -3.73 21.05 -8.82
N LYS A 208 -4.86 21.51 -9.36
CA LYS A 208 -5.89 22.25 -8.61
C LYS A 208 -6.57 21.32 -7.59
N ARG A 209 -6.99 20.14 -8.04
CA ARG A 209 -7.61 19.10 -7.20
C ARG A 209 -6.67 18.60 -6.11
N ALA A 210 -5.40 18.36 -6.45
CA ALA A 210 -4.38 17.96 -5.49
C ALA A 210 -4.18 18.98 -4.35
N ARG A 211 -4.19 20.28 -4.67
CA ARG A 211 -4.02 21.34 -3.67
C ARG A 211 -5.19 21.37 -2.68
N VAL A 212 -6.42 21.42 -3.19
CA VAL A 212 -7.63 21.45 -2.34
C VAL A 212 -7.75 20.18 -1.50
N PHE A 213 -7.41 19.02 -2.09
CA PHE A 213 -7.39 17.75 -1.36
C PHE A 213 -6.35 17.74 -0.25
N ALA A 214 -5.13 18.21 -0.52
CA ALA A 214 -4.07 18.34 0.50
C ALA A 214 -4.47 19.31 1.63
N ASP A 215 -5.18 20.40 1.32
CA ASP A 215 -5.67 21.34 2.34
C ASP A 215 -6.63 20.66 3.32
N LYS A 216 -7.58 19.87 2.79
CA LYS A 216 -8.59 19.17 3.60
C LYS A 216 -7.98 18.01 4.39
N ILE A 217 -7.03 17.29 3.79
CA ILE A 217 -6.23 16.28 4.49
C ILE A 217 -5.43 16.90 5.64
N ALA A 218 -4.79 18.05 5.42
CA ALA A 218 -3.99 18.71 6.46
C ALA A 218 -4.86 19.05 7.69
N ILE A 219 -6.10 19.49 7.47
CA ILE A 219 -7.06 19.74 8.54
C ILE A 219 -7.45 18.43 9.22
N ALA A 220 -7.84 17.41 8.46
CA ALA A 220 -8.24 16.10 9.00
C ALA A 220 -7.16 15.46 9.88
N ILE A 221 -5.90 15.45 9.44
CA ILE A 221 -4.78 14.86 10.17
C ILE A 221 -4.48 15.64 11.45
N LYS A 222 -4.56 16.97 11.41
CA LYS A 222 -4.38 17.80 12.62
C LYS A 222 -5.49 17.50 13.63
N THR A 223 -6.73 17.42 13.19
CA THR A 223 -7.85 17.07 14.06
C THR A 223 -7.70 15.67 14.65
N ASP A 224 -7.30 14.68 13.84
CA ASP A 224 -7.05 13.31 14.32
C ASP A 224 -5.91 13.28 15.36
N TYR A 225 -4.78 13.96 15.10
CA TYR A 225 -3.63 13.94 16.02
C TYR A 225 -3.88 14.70 17.32
N PHE A 226 -4.52 15.88 17.26
CA PHE A 226 -4.83 16.70 18.43
C PHE A 226 -6.13 16.27 19.14
N LYS A 227 -6.71 15.11 18.77
CA LYS A 227 -7.93 14.52 19.36
C LYS A 227 -9.14 15.46 19.31
N GLY A 228 -9.30 16.18 18.22
CA GLY A 228 -10.49 16.97 17.96
C GLY A 228 -11.70 16.12 17.57
N GLU A 229 -12.86 16.76 17.47
CA GLU A 229 -14.12 16.10 17.09
C GLU A 229 -14.08 15.53 15.66
N PHE A 230 -14.97 14.58 15.38
CA PHE A 230 -15.12 14.03 14.04
C PHE A 230 -15.75 15.06 13.10
N ILE A 231 -14.98 15.48 12.09
CA ILE A 231 -15.33 16.46 11.06
C ILE A 231 -15.24 15.87 9.64
N GLY A 232 -14.97 14.57 9.51
CA GLY A 232 -14.71 13.89 8.24
C GLY A 232 -15.83 14.09 7.20
N ASP A 233 -17.10 13.95 7.61
CA ASP A 233 -18.24 14.09 6.69
C ASP A 233 -18.39 15.51 6.16
N LYS A 234 -18.14 16.52 7.01
CA LYS A 234 -18.16 17.92 6.60
C LYS A 234 -17.04 18.18 5.59
N LEU A 235 -15.82 17.72 5.88
CA LEU A 235 -14.68 17.88 4.96
C LEU A 235 -14.90 17.17 3.63
N LYS A 236 -15.58 16.03 3.63
CA LYS A 236 -15.92 15.28 2.41
C LYS A 236 -16.95 16.03 1.57
N LYS A 237 -18.03 16.53 2.19
CA LYS A 237 -19.03 17.37 1.50
C LYS A 237 -18.39 18.62 0.89
N ASP A 238 -17.55 19.32 1.64
CA ASP A 238 -16.82 20.50 1.15
C ASP A 238 -15.93 20.18 -0.08
N LEU A 239 -15.36 18.98 -0.16
CA LEU A 239 -14.57 18.53 -1.31
C LEU A 239 -15.46 18.24 -2.52
N GLU A 240 -16.58 17.56 -2.29
CA GLU A 240 -17.53 17.21 -3.35
C GLU A 240 -18.20 18.47 -3.93
N GLU A 241 -18.58 19.45 -3.10
CA GLU A 241 -19.17 20.72 -3.56
C GLU A 241 -18.21 21.55 -4.42
N LYS A 242 -16.90 21.52 -4.12
CA LYS A 242 -15.89 22.26 -4.89
C LYS A 242 -15.59 21.67 -6.27
N PHE A 243 -15.93 20.40 -6.50
CA PHE A 243 -15.57 19.67 -7.72
C PHE A 243 -16.75 18.98 -8.42
N LYS A 244 -17.98 19.31 -8.01
CA LYS A 244 -19.21 19.08 -8.77
C LYS A 244 -19.22 19.91 -10.05
#